data_AF-A0AAD6HXC2-F1
#
_entry.id   AF-A0AAD6HXC2-F1
#
_cell.length_a   1.000
_cell.length_b   1.000
_cell.length_c   1.000
_cell.angle_alpha   90.00
_cell.angle_beta   90.00
_cell.angle_gamma   90.00
#
_symmetry.space_group_name_H-M   'P 1'
#
loop_
_entity.id
_entity.type
_entity.pdbx_description
1 polymer ?
#
loop_
_entity_poly.entity_id
_entity_poly.type
_entity_poly.pdbx_seq_one_letter_code
_entity_poly.pdbx_strand_id
1 'polypeptide(L)'
;MAYRNAIWGSILLVYLALIQGITGQSASVGALKTPDDCTSDNIQNNNLGNCQCHGSNNACDNVCPAVPLGLTGCAKGNSQTTLFDCVASCSGEHNHCCSSCWIWFQAVCTCKQSSGCLTSSTNTPNWIKVNSELASSSILLTNILQLQSSQQALATSLWDFGQQKASNPSTQALAINSAHSITESQIHLHICTPNDGMKSFLTGLYQGHSSSPTFYNVLRDIPNPYNGDRMFCRASQTAKETIPGDSVYDDINTILKRSDTCDYYVGAAVIRDNNDYSWICVTADNLSTEKKRFCAGYDNLDIAACTSRGILVSHTPKVVEDATADTAMLLILAALRGFNNGILAIRNGTWKVHVPPGPLN
;
A
#
# COMPACT_ATOMS: atom_id res chain seq x y z
N MET A 1 2.72 24.31 -71.77
CA MET A 1 1.60 25.02 -71.13
C MET A 1 0.56 24.02 -70.62
N ALA A 2 0.91 23.26 -69.59
CA ALA A 2 0.01 22.27 -68.97
C ALA A 2 0.22 22.16 -67.44
N TYR A 3 0.74 23.23 -66.83
CA TYR A 3 0.99 23.36 -65.40
C TYR A 3 0.60 24.78 -64.96
N ARG A 4 -0.70 25.05 -64.77
CA ARG A 4 -1.19 26.23 -64.02
C ARG A 4 -2.68 26.27 -63.63
N ASN A 5 -3.51 25.29 -64.01
CA ASN A 5 -4.98 25.37 -63.80
C ASN A 5 -5.59 24.42 -62.74
N ALA A 6 -4.79 23.74 -61.91
CA ALA A 6 -5.32 22.83 -60.88
C ALA A 6 -5.44 23.47 -59.47
N ILE A 7 -5.01 24.72 -59.28
CA ILE A 7 -4.90 25.35 -57.94
C ILE A 7 -6.09 26.26 -57.60
N TRP A 8 -6.97 26.59 -58.55
CA TRP A 8 -8.11 27.51 -58.32
C TRP A 8 -9.47 26.82 -58.09
N GLY A 9 -9.56 25.50 -58.25
CA GLY A 9 -10.81 24.74 -58.01
C GLY A 9 -11.07 24.37 -56.54
N SER A 10 -10.05 24.36 -55.69
CA SER A 10 -10.17 23.86 -54.31
C SER A 10 -10.30 24.95 -53.23
N ILE A 11 -10.20 26.24 -53.62
CA ILE A 11 -10.30 27.38 -52.68
C ILE A 11 -11.73 27.96 -52.63
N LEU A 12 -12.55 27.77 -53.67
CA LEU A 12 -13.91 28.33 -53.74
C LEU A 12 -14.96 27.54 -52.94
N LEU A 13 -14.70 26.27 -52.62
CA LEU A 13 -15.60 25.44 -51.80
C LEU A 13 -15.45 25.69 -50.29
N VAL A 14 -14.37 26.33 -49.85
CA VAL A 14 -14.11 26.62 -48.43
C VAL A 14 -14.72 27.97 -48.00
N TYR A 15 -14.92 28.91 -48.92
CA TYR A 15 -15.40 30.25 -48.57
C TYR A 15 -16.94 30.38 -48.56
N LEU A 16 -17.67 29.54 -49.29
CA LEU A 16 -19.14 29.61 -49.38
C LEU A 16 -19.87 28.89 -48.22
N ALA A 17 -19.16 28.07 -47.42
CA ALA A 17 -19.75 27.42 -46.25
C ALA A 17 -19.72 28.29 -44.97
N LEU A 18 -19.06 29.46 -44.99
CA LEU A 18 -18.83 30.30 -43.81
C LEU A 18 -19.79 31.50 -43.67
N ILE A 19 -20.68 31.78 -44.63
CA ILE A 19 -21.45 33.05 -44.65
C ILE A 19 -22.98 32.89 -44.63
N GLN A 20 -23.56 31.70 -44.80
CA GLN A 20 -25.04 31.56 -44.78
C GLN A 20 -25.51 30.41 -43.90
N GLY A 21 -25.99 30.74 -42.70
CA GLY A 21 -26.69 29.75 -41.87
C GLY A 21 -26.98 30.09 -40.41
N ILE A 22 -27.16 31.36 -40.03
CA ILE A 22 -27.86 31.71 -38.78
C ILE A 22 -29.35 31.79 -39.11
N THR A 23 -30.14 30.80 -38.68
CA THR A 23 -31.46 30.93 -38.03
C THR A 23 -32.07 29.55 -37.82
N GLY A 24 -32.21 29.09 -36.57
CA GLY A 24 -32.95 27.87 -36.25
C GLY A 24 -32.65 27.32 -34.85
N GLN A 25 -33.44 27.77 -33.87
CA GLN A 25 -33.69 27.20 -32.53
C GLN A 25 -32.62 26.32 -31.87
N SER A 26 -32.09 26.84 -30.76
CA SER A 26 -31.27 26.15 -29.77
C SER A 26 -31.98 24.93 -29.17
N ALA A 27 -31.65 23.74 -29.64
CA ALA A 27 -31.60 22.55 -28.81
C ALA A 27 -30.12 22.18 -28.69
N SER A 28 -29.51 22.51 -27.55
CA SER A 28 -28.17 22.05 -27.22
C SER A 28 -28.21 20.53 -27.10
N VAL A 29 -27.83 19.82 -28.16
CA VAL A 29 -27.27 18.48 -28.00
C VAL A 29 -25.94 18.70 -27.33
N GLY A 30 -25.95 18.70 -25.99
CA GLY A 30 -24.74 18.80 -25.20
C GLY A 30 -23.77 17.74 -25.72
N ALA A 31 -22.58 18.18 -26.10
CA ALA A 31 -21.47 17.25 -26.20
C ALA A 31 -21.47 16.45 -24.90
N LEU A 32 -21.66 15.13 -24.98
CA LEU A 32 -21.45 14.23 -23.86
C LEU A 32 -20.00 14.48 -23.42
N LYS A 33 -19.83 15.28 -22.37
CA LYS A 33 -18.57 15.45 -21.69
C LYS A 33 -18.18 14.02 -21.30
N THR A 34 -17.06 13.52 -21.83
CA THR A 34 -16.40 12.37 -21.21
C THR A 34 -16.31 12.68 -19.72
N PRO A 35 -16.80 11.81 -18.81
CA PRO A 35 -16.74 12.13 -17.39
C PRO A 35 -15.28 12.41 -17.02
N ASP A 36 -15.03 13.54 -16.37
CA ASP A 36 -13.71 13.82 -15.83
C ASP A 36 -13.41 12.76 -14.77
N ASP A 37 -12.15 12.32 -14.65
CA ASP A 37 -11.73 11.39 -13.59
C ASP A 37 -12.00 12.02 -12.21
N CYS A 38 -12.41 11.20 -11.24
CA CYS A 38 -12.68 11.69 -9.90
C CYS A 38 -11.40 12.23 -9.24
N THR A 39 -11.44 13.49 -8.78
CA THR A 39 -10.33 14.09 -8.03
C THR A 39 -10.28 13.58 -6.60
N SER A 40 -9.16 13.83 -5.89
CA SER A 40 -9.05 13.53 -4.46
C SER A 40 -10.16 14.23 -3.66
N ASP A 41 -10.53 15.44 -4.06
CA ASP A 41 -11.61 16.22 -3.45
C ASP A 41 -12.98 15.61 -3.69
N ASN A 42 -13.23 15.07 -4.90
CA ASN A 42 -14.46 14.33 -5.17
C ASN A 42 -14.55 13.10 -4.26
N ILE A 43 -13.47 12.33 -4.15
CA ILE A 43 -13.42 11.11 -3.35
C ILE A 43 -13.54 11.43 -1.86
N GLN A 44 -12.80 12.39 -1.34
CA GLN A 44 -12.81 12.76 0.07
C GLN A 44 -14.17 13.27 0.54
N ASN A 45 -14.84 14.09 -0.28
CA ASN A 45 -16.12 14.70 0.05
C ASN A 45 -17.34 13.88 -0.42
N ASN A 46 -17.12 12.67 -0.95
CA ASN A 46 -18.17 11.77 -1.44
C ASN A 46 -19.02 12.37 -2.60
N ASN A 47 -18.41 13.23 -3.41
CA ASN A 47 -19.04 13.93 -4.54
C ASN A 47 -18.75 13.19 -5.86
N LEU A 48 -19.23 11.96 -6.00
CA LEU A 48 -18.82 11.03 -7.08
C LEU A 48 -19.81 10.91 -8.25
N GLY A 49 -20.93 11.65 -8.24
CA GLY A 49 -22.04 11.46 -9.19
C GLY A 49 -21.75 11.89 -10.63
N ASN A 50 -20.70 12.70 -10.86
CA ASN A 50 -20.39 13.29 -12.17
C ASN A 50 -18.95 12.99 -12.64
N CYS A 51 -18.28 12.02 -12.02
CA CYS A 51 -16.90 11.67 -12.34
C CYS A 51 -16.72 10.15 -12.45
N GLN A 52 -15.63 9.74 -13.09
CA GLN A 52 -15.29 8.32 -13.26
C GLN A 52 -14.14 7.91 -12.33
N CYS A 53 -14.32 6.78 -11.63
CA CYS A 53 -13.29 6.21 -10.77
C CYS A 53 -12.27 5.42 -11.59
N HIS A 54 -11.26 6.11 -12.10
CA HIS A 54 -10.17 5.52 -12.89
C HIS A 54 -8.85 5.60 -12.12
N GLY A 55 -7.99 4.59 -12.31
CA GLY A 55 -6.58 4.61 -11.94
C GLY A 55 -5.76 4.12 -13.13
N SER A 56 -4.66 4.80 -13.45
CA SER A 56 -3.79 4.42 -14.58
C SER A 56 -2.57 3.61 -14.12
N ASN A 57 -2.12 2.68 -14.97
CA ASN A 57 -0.81 2.00 -14.84
C ASN A 57 0.33 2.78 -15.54
N ASN A 58 0.10 4.04 -15.94
CA ASN A 58 1.11 4.83 -16.64
C ASN A 58 2.03 5.55 -15.66
N ALA A 59 3.30 5.70 -16.02
CA ALA A 59 4.30 6.40 -15.21
C ALA A 59 3.92 7.88 -15.02
N CYS A 60 4.14 8.40 -13.81
CA CYS A 60 3.83 9.77 -13.44
C CYS A 60 4.77 10.79 -14.09
N ASP A 61 4.23 11.98 -14.38
CA ASP A 61 5.06 13.15 -14.70
C ASP A 61 5.70 13.72 -13.42
N ASN A 62 6.97 13.35 -13.22
CA ASN A 62 8.01 13.98 -12.42
C ASN A 62 7.91 14.08 -10.89
N VAL A 63 9.01 13.59 -10.31
CA VAL A 63 9.78 13.96 -9.11
C VAL A 63 9.01 14.43 -7.91
N CYS A 64 9.35 13.78 -6.82
CA CYS A 64 8.91 14.20 -5.52
C CYS A 64 9.92 13.78 -4.42
N PRO A 65 9.69 14.09 -3.14
CA PRO A 65 10.64 13.82 -2.07
C PRO A 65 10.29 12.55 -1.28
N ALA A 66 11.02 11.47 -1.53
CA ALA A 66 11.05 10.33 -0.64
C ALA A 66 11.85 10.76 0.60
N VAL A 67 11.34 10.37 1.76
CA VAL A 67 11.85 10.68 3.12
C VAL A 67 11.28 12.01 3.67
N PRO A 68 10.55 11.98 4.80
CA PRO A 68 10.41 13.16 5.64
C PRO A 68 11.83 13.63 6.05
N LEU A 69 12.27 14.77 5.52
CA LEU A 69 13.45 15.46 6.04
C LEU A 69 13.25 15.65 7.55
N GLY A 70 14.00 14.90 8.37
CA GLY A 70 13.85 14.92 9.83
C GLY A 70 14.07 13.58 10.54
N LEU A 71 14.11 12.44 9.83
CA LEU A 71 14.41 11.14 10.45
C LEU A 71 15.92 11.01 10.76
N THR A 72 16.38 11.68 11.81
CA THR A 72 17.70 11.52 12.40
C THR A 72 17.76 10.22 13.20
N GLY A 73 18.75 9.35 12.95
CA GLY A 73 19.08 8.21 13.83
C GLY A 73 18.84 6.81 13.25
N CYS A 74 18.08 6.67 12.16
CA CYS A 74 17.93 5.39 11.49
C CYS A 74 19.17 5.11 10.61
N ALA A 75 19.95 4.08 10.93
CA ALA A 75 21.05 3.64 10.07
C ALA A 75 20.49 3.32 8.67
N LYS A 76 20.87 4.15 7.68
CA LYS A 76 20.41 4.01 6.30
C LYS A 76 20.94 2.70 5.71
N GLY A 77 20.16 1.64 5.82
CA GLY A 77 20.21 0.54 4.87
C GLY A 77 20.02 1.11 3.46
N ASN A 78 20.74 0.51 2.50
CA ASN A 78 20.98 1.01 1.14
C ASN A 78 19.85 1.86 0.51
N SER A 79 20.26 2.95 -0.15
CA SER A 79 19.48 4.04 -0.73
C SER A 79 18.56 3.67 -1.91
N GLN A 80 17.78 2.58 -1.82
CA GLN A 80 16.81 2.21 -2.84
C GLN A 80 15.51 1.71 -2.22
N THR A 81 14.64 2.64 -1.85
CA THR A 81 13.21 2.38 -1.72
C THR A 81 12.54 2.90 -2.99
N THR A 82 12.16 1.98 -3.88
CA THR A 82 11.36 2.32 -5.05
C THR A 82 9.90 2.39 -4.62
N LEU A 83 9.43 3.58 -4.22
CA LEU A 83 8.07 3.93 -4.60
C LEU A 83 8.11 4.00 -6.13
N PHE A 84 7.61 2.97 -6.81
CA PHE A 84 7.43 3.05 -8.25
C PHE A 84 6.46 4.22 -8.49
N ASP A 85 6.96 5.23 -9.21
CA ASP A 85 6.27 6.38 -9.79
C ASP A 85 5.72 7.51 -8.90
N CYS A 86 5.71 7.40 -7.57
CA CYS A 86 5.35 8.55 -6.73
C CYS A 86 6.46 8.81 -5.73
N VAL A 87 7.27 9.84 -5.97
CA VAL A 87 8.21 10.26 -4.96
C VAL A 87 7.53 11.19 -3.91
N ALA A 88 6.20 11.46 -3.99
CA ALA A 88 5.36 12.24 -3.06
C ALA A 88 4.10 11.41 -2.94
N SER A 89 3.68 11.20 -1.70
CA SER A 89 2.43 10.55 -1.36
C SER A 89 1.26 10.98 -2.25
N CYS A 90 0.21 10.16 -2.32
CA CYS A 90 -1.06 10.59 -2.90
C CYS A 90 -1.56 11.80 -2.10
N SER A 91 -1.31 13.02 -2.57
CA SER A 91 -1.57 14.25 -1.82
C SER A 91 -2.21 15.34 -2.68
N GLY A 92 -2.44 15.08 -3.95
CA GLY A 92 -2.97 16.05 -4.91
C GLY A 92 -4.11 15.48 -5.75
N GLU A 93 -4.91 16.38 -6.30
CA GLU A 93 -6.12 16.09 -7.09
C GLU A 93 -5.84 15.38 -8.43
N HIS A 94 -4.58 15.38 -8.90
CA HIS A 94 -4.19 14.88 -10.21
C HIS A 94 -3.34 13.60 -10.16
N ASN A 95 -3.29 12.93 -9.00
CA ASN A 95 -2.46 11.72 -8.82
C ASN A 95 -3.14 10.43 -9.34
N HIS A 96 -4.27 10.52 -10.05
CA HIS A 96 -5.02 9.38 -10.61
C HIS A 96 -4.23 8.60 -11.69
N CYS A 97 -3.20 9.22 -12.26
CA CYS A 97 -2.29 8.54 -13.17
C CYS A 97 -1.23 7.67 -12.45
N CYS A 98 -0.99 7.86 -11.14
CA CYS A 98 0.03 7.12 -10.39
C CYS A 98 -0.44 5.72 -9.99
N SER A 99 0.32 4.71 -10.41
CA SER A 99 0.11 3.31 -10.02
C SER A 99 0.06 3.13 -8.50
N SER A 100 0.98 3.76 -7.75
CA SER A 100 0.98 3.69 -6.27
C SER A 100 -0.15 4.46 -5.58
N CYS A 101 -0.99 5.17 -6.34
CA CYS A 101 -2.21 5.82 -5.85
C CYS A 101 -3.49 5.08 -6.23
N TRP A 102 -3.34 3.90 -6.83
CA TRP A 102 -4.44 3.06 -7.29
C TRP A 102 -5.46 2.74 -6.20
N ILE A 103 -5.00 2.43 -4.97
CA ILE A 103 -5.90 2.14 -3.84
C ILE A 103 -6.90 3.29 -3.64
N TRP A 104 -6.47 4.53 -3.80
CA TRP A 104 -7.32 5.69 -3.58
C TRP A 104 -8.21 6.01 -4.78
N PHE A 105 -7.62 6.30 -5.94
CA PHE A 105 -8.35 6.81 -7.11
C PHE A 105 -9.21 5.75 -7.79
N GLN A 106 -8.85 4.47 -7.63
CA GLN A 106 -9.63 3.37 -8.14
C GLN A 106 -10.37 2.63 -7.02
N ALA A 107 -9.68 1.96 -6.10
CA ALA A 107 -10.34 1.02 -5.20
C ALA A 107 -11.31 1.69 -4.20
N VAL A 108 -10.88 2.77 -3.53
CA VAL A 108 -11.73 3.56 -2.62
C VAL A 108 -12.86 4.25 -3.39
N CYS A 109 -12.53 4.88 -4.52
CA CYS A 109 -13.50 5.58 -5.36
C CYS A 109 -14.62 4.63 -5.85
N THR A 110 -14.24 3.50 -6.46
CA THR A 110 -15.18 2.49 -6.96
C THR A 110 -16.03 1.92 -5.83
N CYS A 111 -15.44 1.65 -4.66
CA CYS A 111 -16.23 1.22 -3.51
C CYS A 111 -17.28 2.27 -3.19
N LYS A 112 -16.91 3.54 -2.98
CA LYS A 112 -17.87 4.61 -2.61
C LYS A 112 -19.00 4.83 -3.64
N GLN A 113 -18.78 4.56 -4.92
CA GLN A 113 -19.83 4.58 -5.93
C GLN A 113 -20.80 3.38 -5.84
N SER A 114 -20.38 2.28 -5.22
CA SER A 114 -21.20 1.08 -5.06
C SER A 114 -22.14 1.17 -3.85
N SER A 115 -23.37 0.67 -4.00
CA SER A 115 -24.39 0.65 -2.94
C SER A 115 -24.06 -0.28 -1.76
N GLY A 116 -23.07 -1.17 -1.90
CA GLY A 116 -22.65 -2.15 -0.91
C GLY A 116 -21.32 -1.84 -0.21
N CYS A 117 -20.79 -0.63 -0.38
CA CYS A 117 -19.50 -0.26 0.17
C CYS A 117 -19.51 -0.30 1.70
N LEU A 118 -18.69 -1.17 2.27
CA LEU A 118 -18.61 -1.32 3.72
C LEU A 118 -17.67 -0.26 4.30
N THR A 119 -18.22 0.59 5.17
CA THR A 119 -17.46 1.67 5.82
C THR A 119 -17.53 1.60 7.34
N SER A 120 -16.57 2.24 8.02
CA SER A 120 -16.58 2.35 9.48
C SER A 120 -17.71 3.26 9.98
N SER A 121 -18.01 4.32 9.21
CA SER A 121 -18.94 5.41 9.51
C SER A 121 -19.52 5.96 8.20
N THR A 122 -20.69 6.61 8.26
CA THR A 122 -21.25 7.38 7.14
C THR A 122 -20.60 8.75 6.98
N ASN A 123 -20.03 9.30 8.05
CA ASN A 123 -19.32 10.58 8.06
C ASN A 123 -17.85 10.38 7.72
N THR A 124 -17.24 11.33 7.00
CA THR A 124 -15.80 11.37 6.74
C THR A 124 -15.07 12.22 7.79
N PRO A 125 -13.80 11.92 8.13
CA PRO A 125 -13.00 10.79 7.63
C PRO A 125 -13.49 9.44 8.21
N ASN A 126 -13.44 8.38 7.39
CA ASN A 126 -13.79 7.01 7.77
C ASN A 126 -12.87 5.98 7.09
N TRP A 127 -13.09 4.70 7.40
CA TRP A 127 -12.44 3.57 6.75
C TRP A 127 -13.39 2.85 5.82
N ILE A 128 -12.84 2.29 4.76
CA ILE A 128 -13.57 1.70 3.66
C ILE A 128 -12.91 0.37 3.34
N LYS A 129 -13.68 -0.73 3.41
CA LYS A 129 -13.22 -2.03 2.94
C LYS A 129 -13.33 -2.06 1.42
N VAL A 130 -12.19 -2.01 0.74
CA VAL A 130 -12.15 -1.89 -0.73
C VAL A 130 -12.28 -3.24 -1.43
N ASN A 131 -11.84 -4.33 -0.79
CA ASN A 131 -12.04 -5.70 -1.26
C ASN A 131 -11.93 -6.70 -0.09
N SER A 132 -11.80 -8.01 -0.37
CA SER A 132 -11.67 -9.05 0.67
C SER A 132 -10.37 -8.97 1.47
N GLU A 133 -9.35 -8.28 0.96
CA GLU A 133 -7.97 -8.29 1.44
C GLU A 133 -7.51 -6.94 1.98
N LEU A 134 -8.22 -5.85 1.68
CA LEU A 134 -7.77 -4.49 1.95
C LEU A 134 -8.90 -3.59 2.46
N ALA A 135 -8.53 -2.72 3.39
CA ALA A 135 -9.30 -1.52 3.73
C ALA A 135 -8.39 -0.28 3.70
N SER A 136 -8.93 0.87 3.34
CA SER A 136 -8.20 2.15 3.28
C SER A 136 -9.03 3.29 3.86
N SER A 137 -8.39 4.40 4.21
CA SER A 137 -9.09 5.59 4.71
C SER A 137 -9.86 6.29 3.59
N SER A 138 -10.76 7.17 3.99
CA SER A 138 -11.53 8.07 3.14
C SER A 138 -10.94 9.47 3.06
N ILE A 139 -9.71 9.65 3.58
CA ILE A 139 -8.82 10.80 3.37
C ILE A 139 -7.46 10.28 2.93
N LEU A 140 -6.69 11.12 2.24
CA LEU A 140 -5.33 10.80 1.81
C LEU A 140 -4.40 10.73 3.02
N LEU A 141 -3.81 9.55 3.24
CA LEU A 141 -2.86 9.28 4.30
C LEU A 141 -1.79 8.34 3.75
N THR A 142 -0.53 8.72 3.92
CA THR A 142 0.58 8.01 3.28
C THR A 142 0.86 6.68 3.95
N ASN A 143 0.95 6.68 5.28
CA ASN A 143 1.46 5.56 6.05
C ASN A 143 1.01 5.65 7.51
N ILE A 144 1.34 4.61 8.27
CA ILE A 144 1.02 4.50 9.68
C ILE A 144 1.57 5.65 10.53
N LEU A 145 2.71 6.26 10.17
CA LEU A 145 3.27 7.38 10.93
C LEU A 145 2.39 8.63 10.82
N GLN A 146 1.94 8.97 9.62
CA GLN A 146 1.03 10.08 9.41
C GLN A 146 -0.31 9.86 10.11
N LEU A 147 -0.82 8.62 10.06
CA LEU A 147 -2.03 8.22 10.77
C LEU A 147 -1.87 8.45 12.29
N GLN A 148 -0.76 7.98 12.87
CA GLN A 148 -0.49 8.08 14.31
C GLN A 148 -0.23 9.52 14.77
N SER A 149 0.45 10.33 13.97
CA SER A 149 0.87 11.68 14.38
C SER A 149 -0.24 12.74 14.30
N SER A 150 -1.28 12.51 13.49
CA SER A 150 -2.24 13.56 13.13
C SER A 150 -3.71 13.15 13.13
N GLN A 151 -4.03 11.86 13.26
CA GLN A 151 -5.39 11.36 13.06
C GLN A 151 -5.81 10.32 14.11
N GLN A 152 -5.67 10.64 15.41
CA GLN A 152 -5.98 9.69 16.51
C GLN A 152 -7.35 9.03 16.38
N ALA A 153 -8.43 9.81 16.20
CA ALA A 153 -9.78 9.24 16.10
C ALA A 153 -9.92 8.27 14.90
N LEU A 154 -9.30 8.61 13.77
CA LEU A 154 -9.30 7.75 12.60
C LEU A 154 -8.45 6.49 12.85
N ALA A 155 -7.29 6.63 13.49
CA ALA A 155 -6.40 5.54 13.86
C ALA A 155 -7.05 4.55 14.84
N THR A 156 -7.82 5.04 15.81
CA THR A 156 -8.66 4.22 16.67
C THR A 156 -9.71 3.48 15.86
N SER A 157 -10.49 4.22 15.07
CA SER A 157 -11.62 3.64 14.32
C SER A 157 -11.19 2.60 13.28
N LEU A 158 -9.94 2.62 12.84
CA LEU A 158 -9.33 1.63 11.95
C LEU A 158 -9.37 0.22 12.53
N TRP A 159 -8.86 0.09 13.75
CA TRP A 159 -8.71 -1.20 14.40
C TRP A 159 -10.05 -1.73 14.89
N ASP A 160 -10.95 -0.84 15.33
CA ASP A 160 -12.33 -1.21 15.65
C ASP A 160 -13.08 -1.67 14.39
N PHE A 161 -13.00 -0.89 13.30
CA PHE A 161 -13.60 -1.26 12.02
C PHE A 161 -13.06 -2.58 11.50
N GLY A 162 -11.74 -2.74 11.51
CA GLY A 162 -11.05 -3.92 11.06
C GLY A 162 -11.55 -5.19 11.76
N GLN A 163 -11.60 -5.15 13.10
CA GLN A 163 -11.95 -6.31 13.91
C GLN A 163 -13.46 -6.59 13.93
N GLN A 164 -14.30 -5.56 13.86
CA GLN A 164 -15.74 -5.72 14.10
C GLN A 164 -16.55 -5.83 12.81
N LYS A 165 -16.09 -5.22 11.72
CA LYS A 165 -16.85 -5.11 10.46
C LYS A 165 -16.07 -5.62 9.26
N ALA A 166 -14.80 -5.26 9.13
CA ALA A 166 -14.05 -5.48 7.89
C ALA A 166 -13.51 -6.91 7.75
N SER A 167 -13.27 -7.61 8.86
CA SER A 167 -12.72 -8.97 8.86
C SER A 167 -13.54 -9.93 9.72
N ASN A 168 -13.25 -11.22 9.62
CA ASN A 168 -13.61 -12.22 10.62
C ASN A 168 -12.38 -12.55 11.47
N PRO A 169 -12.28 -12.03 12.70
CA PRO A 169 -11.09 -12.20 13.53
C PRO A 169 -10.76 -13.64 13.95
N SER A 170 -11.68 -14.60 13.77
CA SER A 170 -11.41 -16.02 14.01
C SER A 170 -10.62 -16.68 12.87
N THR A 171 -10.71 -16.13 11.66
CA THR A 171 -10.08 -16.68 10.46
C THR A 171 -9.15 -15.70 9.74
N GLN A 172 -9.16 -14.43 10.15
CA GLN A 172 -8.41 -13.36 9.52
C GLN A 172 -7.69 -12.54 10.59
N ALA A 173 -6.50 -12.08 10.22
CA ALA A 173 -5.69 -11.11 10.93
C ALA A 173 -5.73 -9.78 10.18
N LEU A 174 -5.36 -8.75 10.92
CA LEU A 174 -5.26 -7.38 10.44
C LEU A 174 -3.81 -6.94 10.52
N ALA A 175 -3.27 -6.31 9.49
CA ALA A 175 -1.90 -5.81 9.52
C ALA A 175 -1.76 -4.50 8.75
N ILE A 176 -0.91 -3.60 9.26
CA ILE A 176 -0.47 -2.40 8.58
C ILE A 176 1.05 -2.43 8.52
N ASN A 177 1.57 -2.31 7.30
CA ASN A 177 2.99 -2.20 7.05
C ASN A 177 3.52 -0.86 7.56
N SER A 178 4.80 -0.84 7.92
CA SER A 178 5.50 0.40 8.22
C SER A 178 5.71 1.25 6.98
N ALA A 179 6.15 2.48 7.19
CA ALA A 179 6.56 3.36 6.10
C ALA A 179 7.73 2.80 5.28
N HIS A 180 8.45 1.80 5.78
CA HIS A 180 9.56 1.16 5.08
C HIS A 180 9.12 0.17 3.99
N SER A 181 8.10 -0.66 4.25
CA SER A 181 7.78 -1.78 3.36
C SER A 181 6.52 -1.57 2.50
N ILE A 182 5.85 -0.42 2.61
CA ILE A 182 4.74 -0.07 1.73
C ILE A 182 5.19 0.08 0.28
N THR A 183 4.38 -0.44 -0.64
CA THR A 183 4.52 -0.25 -2.09
C THR A 183 3.49 0.72 -2.66
N GLU A 184 2.46 1.04 -1.87
CA GLU A 184 1.38 1.97 -2.22
C GLU A 184 1.50 3.23 -1.35
N SER A 185 1.26 4.39 -1.96
CA SER A 185 1.35 5.71 -1.34
C SER A 185 0.11 6.09 -0.51
N GLN A 186 -0.79 5.14 -0.34
CA GLN A 186 -2.02 5.25 0.43
C GLN A 186 -2.04 4.16 1.51
N ILE A 187 -2.28 4.57 2.76
CA ILE A 187 -2.37 3.68 3.91
C ILE A 187 -3.47 2.65 3.69
N HIS A 188 -3.16 1.40 3.97
CA HIS A 188 -4.10 0.30 3.87
C HIS A 188 -3.88 -0.72 4.98
N LEU A 189 -5.00 -1.25 5.45
CA LEU A 189 -5.09 -2.39 6.35
C LEU A 189 -5.18 -3.65 5.52
N HIS A 190 -4.19 -4.53 5.65
CA HIS A 190 -4.28 -5.89 5.17
C HIS A 190 -5.25 -6.69 6.03
N ILE A 191 -6.13 -7.42 5.35
CA ILE A 191 -7.05 -8.39 5.93
C ILE A 191 -6.66 -9.74 5.33
N CYS A 192 -6.04 -10.61 6.11
CA CYS A 192 -5.46 -11.83 5.56
C CYS A 192 -5.55 -13.01 6.51
N THR A 193 -5.43 -14.22 5.97
CA THR A 193 -5.43 -15.44 6.79
C THR A 193 -4.11 -15.52 7.56
N PRO A 194 -4.13 -15.56 8.91
CA PRO A 194 -2.90 -15.65 9.68
C PRO A 194 -2.22 -17.00 9.47
N ASN A 195 -0.89 -16.99 9.42
CA ASN A 195 -0.06 -18.19 9.34
C ASN A 195 -0.19 -19.03 10.65
N ASP A 196 -0.42 -20.34 10.52
CA ASP A 196 -0.58 -21.24 11.67
C ASP A 196 0.65 -21.29 12.60
N GLY A 197 1.85 -21.13 12.04
CA GLY A 197 3.10 -21.00 12.79
C GLY A 197 3.12 -19.75 13.66
N MET A 198 2.63 -18.61 13.14
CA MET A 198 2.47 -17.38 13.94
C MET A 198 1.43 -17.59 15.05
N LYS A 199 0.26 -18.15 14.74
CA LYS A 199 -0.76 -18.43 15.76
C LYS A 199 -0.23 -19.36 16.85
N SER A 200 0.47 -20.43 16.47
CA SER A 200 1.05 -21.40 17.39
C SER A 200 2.17 -20.80 18.23
N PHE A 201 2.99 -19.93 17.65
CA PHE A 201 4.01 -19.19 18.38
C PHE A 201 3.38 -18.28 19.44
N LEU A 202 2.37 -17.47 19.08
CA LEU A 202 1.66 -16.61 20.03
C LEU A 202 0.97 -17.43 21.13
N THR A 203 0.34 -18.55 20.79
CA THR A 203 -0.19 -19.51 21.77
C THR A 203 0.90 -20.11 22.65
N GLY A 204 2.10 -20.36 22.11
CA GLY A 204 3.25 -20.87 22.86
C GLY A 204 3.77 -19.87 23.90
N LEU A 205 3.74 -18.56 23.58
CA LEU A 205 4.05 -17.50 24.55
C LEU A 205 3.09 -17.54 25.75
N TYR A 206 1.87 -18.07 25.57
CA TYR A 206 0.87 -18.26 26.62
C TYR A 206 1.13 -19.51 27.50
N GLN A 207 1.85 -20.53 27.03
CA GLN A 207 2.06 -21.76 27.83
C GLN A 207 3.09 -21.59 28.95
N GLY A 208 3.90 -20.52 28.93
CA GLY A 208 4.68 -20.07 30.09
C GLY A 208 3.85 -19.39 31.19
N HIS A 209 2.55 -19.18 30.96
CA HIS A 209 1.74 -18.15 31.65
C HIS A 209 0.67 -18.63 32.63
N SER A 210 0.49 -19.94 32.86
CA SER A 210 -0.42 -20.39 33.94
C SER A 210 -0.02 -19.86 35.33
N SER A 211 1.12 -19.17 35.45
CA SER A 211 1.64 -18.55 36.67
C SER A 211 1.98 -17.05 36.58
N SER A 212 1.72 -16.33 35.46
CA SER A 212 2.08 -14.89 35.35
C SER A 212 1.01 -14.02 34.66
N PRO A 213 0.36 -13.05 35.33
CA PRO A 213 -0.65 -12.14 34.74
C PRO A 213 -0.10 -11.09 33.75
N THR A 214 1.12 -11.25 33.23
CA THR A 214 1.95 -10.09 32.82
C THR A 214 1.99 -9.76 31.33
N PHE A 215 1.38 -10.57 30.44
CA PHE A 215 1.33 -10.31 28.99
C PHE A 215 0.05 -9.61 28.52
N TYR A 216 -0.90 -9.36 29.42
CA TYR A 216 -2.19 -8.75 29.07
C TYR A 216 -2.12 -7.23 28.99
N ASN A 217 -1.33 -6.63 29.87
CA ASN A 217 -1.42 -5.19 30.16
C ASN A 217 -0.28 -4.37 29.56
N VAL A 218 0.78 -5.00 29.07
CA VAL A 218 1.98 -4.28 28.63
C VAL A 218 2.61 -5.00 27.45
N LEU A 219 2.96 -4.23 26.41
CA LEU A 219 3.79 -4.70 25.31
C LEU A 219 5.11 -5.28 25.82
N ARG A 220 5.41 -6.51 25.41
CA ARG A 220 6.66 -7.19 25.71
C ARG A 220 7.45 -7.37 24.44
N ASP A 221 8.74 -7.08 24.52
CA ASP A 221 9.70 -7.52 23.52
C ASP A 221 9.71 -9.05 23.50
N ILE A 222 9.42 -9.63 22.34
CA ILE A 222 9.38 -11.07 22.15
C ILE A 222 10.33 -11.45 21.02
N PRO A 223 11.10 -12.54 21.18
CA PRO A 223 11.93 -13.05 20.10
C PRO A 223 11.03 -13.54 18.96
N ASN A 224 11.18 -13.00 17.75
CA ASN A 224 10.46 -13.50 16.59
C ASN A 224 10.81 -14.97 16.31
N PRO A 225 9.82 -15.86 16.07
CA PRO A 225 10.06 -17.24 15.66
C PRO A 225 10.85 -17.39 14.36
N TYR A 226 10.92 -16.34 13.53
CA TYR A 226 11.51 -16.40 12.19
C TYR A 226 12.86 -15.66 12.06
N ASN A 227 13.82 -15.83 12.96
CA ASN A 227 15.24 -15.36 12.86
C ASN A 227 15.66 -14.20 13.78
N GLY A 228 15.02 -13.99 14.94
CA GLY A 228 15.55 -13.07 15.95
C GLY A 228 15.25 -11.59 15.71
N ASP A 229 14.33 -11.31 14.79
CA ASP A 229 13.80 -9.98 14.57
C ASP A 229 12.97 -9.48 15.78
N ARG A 230 12.94 -8.17 16.03
CA ARG A 230 12.30 -7.56 17.19
C ARG A 230 10.80 -7.31 16.95
N MET A 231 9.97 -7.79 17.87
CA MET A 231 8.52 -7.57 17.86
C MET A 231 8.02 -7.35 19.28
N PHE A 232 7.08 -6.44 19.46
CA PHE A 232 6.48 -6.16 20.74
C PHE A 232 5.03 -6.62 20.73
N CYS A 233 4.66 -7.55 21.60
CA CYS A 233 3.28 -8.02 21.64
C CYS A 233 2.69 -8.03 23.05
N ARG A 234 1.36 -7.92 23.09
CA ARG A 234 0.53 -8.23 24.26
C ARG A 234 -0.78 -8.88 23.82
N ALA A 235 -1.39 -9.64 24.72
CA ALA A 235 -2.64 -10.35 24.46
C ALA A 235 -3.85 -9.63 25.08
N SER A 236 -5.06 -9.94 24.60
CA SER A 236 -6.32 -9.61 25.26
C SER A 236 -6.44 -10.34 26.58
N GLN A 237 -7.18 -9.78 27.53
CA GLN A 237 -7.37 -10.41 28.85
C GLN A 237 -8.24 -11.67 28.75
N THR A 238 -9.20 -11.65 27.83
CA THR A 238 -10.11 -12.77 27.62
C THR A 238 -10.06 -13.27 26.18
N ALA A 239 -10.33 -14.56 26.01
CA ALA A 239 -10.45 -15.17 24.69
C ALA A 239 -11.67 -14.58 23.95
N LYS A 240 -11.55 -14.48 22.61
CA LYS A 240 -12.53 -13.94 21.65
C LYS A 240 -12.79 -12.43 21.77
N GLU A 241 -12.16 -11.76 22.71
CA GLU A 241 -12.23 -10.31 22.87
C GLU A 241 -11.44 -9.60 21.77
N THR A 242 -11.99 -8.53 21.20
CA THR A 242 -11.24 -7.61 20.33
C THR A 242 -10.39 -6.67 21.17
N ILE A 243 -9.24 -6.23 20.66
CA ILE A 243 -8.45 -5.20 21.34
C ILE A 243 -9.04 -3.83 20.96
N PRO A 244 -9.48 -2.99 21.91
CA PRO A 244 -10.01 -1.67 21.62
C PRO A 244 -9.06 -0.84 20.75
N GLY A 245 -9.58 -0.14 19.74
CA GLY A 245 -8.72 0.54 18.76
C GLY A 245 -7.89 1.68 19.35
N ASP A 246 -8.37 2.34 20.41
CA ASP A 246 -7.60 3.32 21.19
C ASP A 246 -6.43 2.67 21.92
N SER A 247 -6.64 1.46 22.46
CA SER A 247 -5.59 0.65 23.06
C SER A 247 -4.53 0.24 22.04
N VAL A 248 -4.93 -0.14 20.82
CA VAL A 248 -3.98 -0.41 19.72
C VAL A 248 -3.20 0.84 19.30
N TYR A 249 -3.88 2.00 19.24
CA TYR A 249 -3.23 3.30 18.98
C TYR A 249 -2.17 3.63 20.04
N ASP A 250 -2.49 3.43 21.32
CA ASP A 250 -1.57 3.70 22.43
C ASP A 250 -0.36 2.75 22.44
N ASP A 251 -0.56 1.48 22.08
CA ASP A 251 0.52 0.51 21.93
C ASP A 251 1.51 0.91 20.84
N ILE A 252 1.03 1.30 19.67
CA ILE A 252 1.87 1.76 18.57
C ILE A 252 2.65 3.01 18.99
N ASN A 253 1.98 3.97 19.63
CA ASN A 253 2.62 5.19 20.13
C ASN A 253 3.62 4.94 21.26
N THR A 254 3.43 3.88 22.05
CA THR A 254 4.40 3.46 23.05
C THR A 254 5.72 3.06 22.39
N ILE A 255 5.67 2.38 21.24
CA ILE A 255 6.86 1.99 20.47
C ILE A 255 7.49 3.17 19.72
N LEU A 256 6.68 4.06 19.14
CA LEU A 256 7.14 5.28 18.46
C LEU A 256 7.86 6.28 19.41
N LYS A 257 7.58 6.23 20.71
CA LYS A 257 8.23 7.11 21.70
C LYS A 257 9.56 6.58 22.23
N ARG A 258 9.97 5.37 21.84
CA ARG A 258 11.20 4.77 22.34
C ARG A 258 12.41 5.38 21.63
N SER A 259 13.52 5.52 22.35
CA SER A 259 14.77 6.05 21.80
C SER A 259 15.62 4.99 21.09
N ASP A 260 15.31 3.70 21.28
CA ASP A 260 16.03 2.56 20.71
C ASP A 260 15.31 1.93 19.50
N THR A 261 14.29 2.58 18.97
CA THR A 261 13.52 2.14 17.80
C THR A 261 13.69 3.14 16.66
N CYS A 262 13.49 2.66 15.44
CA CYS A 262 13.36 3.53 14.27
C CYS A 262 11.91 3.51 13.80
N ASP A 263 11.22 4.64 13.95
CA ASP A 263 9.80 4.82 13.58
C ASP A 263 9.50 4.36 12.16
N TYR A 264 10.46 4.51 11.24
CA TYR A 264 10.31 4.13 9.84
C TYR A 264 9.95 2.65 9.64
N TYR A 265 10.30 1.77 10.58
CA TYR A 265 10.02 0.32 10.57
C TYR A 265 8.85 -0.09 11.48
N VAL A 266 8.12 0.87 12.04
CA VAL A 266 6.97 0.58 12.89
C VAL A 266 5.79 0.19 12.02
N GLY A 267 5.44 -1.09 12.07
CA GLY A 267 4.19 -1.67 11.57
C GLY A 267 3.41 -2.28 12.73
N ALA A 268 2.16 -2.68 12.49
CA ALA A 268 1.32 -3.24 13.53
C ALA A 268 0.37 -4.29 12.98
N ALA A 269 0.03 -5.29 13.81
CA ALA A 269 -0.94 -6.31 13.47
C ALA A 269 -1.81 -6.71 14.66
N VAL A 270 -3.08 -7.02 14.39
CA VAL A 270 -3.97 -7.69 15.34
C VAL A 270 -4.24 -9.10 14.83
N ILE A 271 -3.85 -10.10 15.62
CA ILE A 271 -3.88 -11.51 15.25
C ILE A 271 -4.56 -12.32 16.35
N ARG A 272 -5.44 -13.25 16.00
CA ARG A 272 -5.96 -14.22 16.96
C ARG A 272 -5.11 -15.48 17.00
N ASP A 273 -4.76 -15.94 18.19
CA ASP A 273 -4.00 -17.17 18.37
C ASP A 273 -4.91 -18.42 18.33
N ASN A 274 -4.35 -19.60 18.62
CA ASN A 274 -5.11 -20.87 18.62
C ASN A 274 -6.02 -21.05 19.83
N ASN A 275 -5.87 -20.23 20.87
CA ASN A 275 -6.71 -20.22 22.07
C ASN A 275 -7.74 -19.08 22.04
N ASP A 276 -7.96 -18.49 20.86
CA ASP A 276 -8.85 -17.35 20.62
C ASP A 276 -8.44 -16.03 21.32
N TYR A 277 -7.24 -15.92 21.89
CA TYR A 277 -6.77 -14.65 22.42
C TYR A 277 -6.35 -13.73 21.28
N SER A 278 -6.76 -12.46 21.34
CA SER A 278 -6.31 -11.45 20.40
C SER A 278 -4.96 -10.91 20.82
N TRP A 279 -4.05 -10.74 19.88
CA TRP A 279 -2.73 -10.20 20.10
C TRP A 279 -2.58 -8.94 19.28
N ILE A 280 -2.11 -7.87 19.90
CA ILE A 280 -1.55 -6.70 19.21
C ILE A 280 -0.04 -6.88 19.21
N CYS A 281 0.53 -6.87 18.01
CA CYS A 281 1.95 -6.95 17.78
C CYS A 281 2.42 -5.73 16.99
N VAL A 282 3.45 -5.07 17.49
CA VAL A 282 4.07 -3.89 16.88
C VAL A 282 5.51 -4.24 16.51
N THR A 283 5.90 -4.04 15.26
CA THR A 283 7.30 -4.21 14.84
C THR A 283 8.08 -2.93 15.09
N ALA A 284 9.39 -3.03 15.21
CA ALA A 284 10.25 -1.86 15.28
C ALA A 284 11.62 -2.16 14.68
N ASP A 285 12.31 -1.11 14.23
CA ASP A 285 13.71 -1.11 13.78
C ASP A 285 14.06 -2.02 12.59
N ASN A 286 15.31 -1.99 12.12
CA ASN A 286 15.74 -2.67 10.89
C ASN A 286 15.96 -4.19 11.06
N LEU A 287 15.87 -4.67 12.30
CA LEU A 287 15.75 -6.08 12.67
C LEU A 287 14.27 -6.44 12.83
N SER A 288 13.30 -5.71 12.26
CA SER A 288 11.89 -6.03 12.37
C SER A 288 11.46 -7.22 11.50
N THR A 289 10.46 -7.94 12.01
CA THR A 289 9.81 -9.09 11.33
C THR A 289 9.07 -8.68 10.06
N GLU A 290 8.84 -7.38 9.87
CA GLU A 290 8.11 -6.80 8.76
C GLU A 290 8.70 -7.17 7.37
N LYS A 291 10.02 -7.38 7.30
CA LYS A 291 10.69 -7.92 6.09
C LYS A 291 10.09 -9.24 5.63
N LYS A 292 9.59 -10.04 6.58
CA LYS A 292 8.81 -11.27 6.34
C LYS A 292 7.34 -10.89 6.49
N ARG A 293 6.85 -10.19 5.46
CA ARG A 293 5.51 -9.59 5.38
C ARG A 293 4.48 -10.48 6.08
N PHE A 294 3.64 -9.85 6.89
CA PHE A 294 2.62 -10.56 7.67
C PHE A 294 1.76 -11.50 6.81
N CYS A 295 1.63 -11.27 5.49
CA CYS A 295 0.93 -12.13 4.53
C CYS A 295 1.52 -12.01 3.09
N ALA A 296 2.02 -13.13 2.49
CA ALA A 296 2.08 -13.42 1.03
C ALA A 296 2.74 -14.77 0.63
N GLY A 297 3.72 -15.31 1.38
CA GLY A 297 4.46 -16.54 1.00
C GLY A 297 4.08 -17.80 1.79
N TYR A 298 4.40 -18.99 1.26
CA TYR A 298 4.20 -20.30 1.93
C TYR A 298 5.49 -21.12 2.09
N ASP A 299 6.64 -20.57 1.72
CA ASP A 299 7.96 -21.23 1.78
C ASP A 299 8.40 -21.61 3.21
N ASN A 300 7.69 -21.10 4.21
CA ASN A 300 7.85 -21.39 5.63
C ASN A 300 6.94 -22.54 6.12
N LEU A 301 6.24 -23.26 5.24
CA LEU A 301 5.37 -24.39 5.58
C LEU A 301 5.96 -25.73 5.07
N ASP A 302 6.00 -26.75 5.93
CA ASP A 302 6.34 -28.12 5.53
C ASP A 302 5.12 -28.80 4.88
N ILE A 303 5.01 -28.64 3.56
CA ILE A 303 3.89 -29.14 2.76
C ILE A 303 3.78 -30.67 2.81
N ALA A 304 4.89 -31.40 2.95
CA ALA A 304 4.89 -32.85 3.03
C ALA A 304 4.26 -33.33 4.35
N ALA A 305 4.63 -32.69 5.45
CA ALA A 305 4.05 -32.97 6.76
C ALA A 305 2.55 -32.61 6.82
N CYS A 306 2.12 -31.51 6.20
CA CYS A 306 0.70 -31.14 6.06
C CYS A 306 -0.09 -32.19 5.27
N THR A 307 0.47 -32.64 4.14
CA THR A 307 -0.16 -33.65 3.28
C THR A 307 -0.33 -34.99 4.00
N SER A 308 0.69 -35.46 4.75
CA SER A 308 0.62 -36.72 5.49
C SER A 308 -0.47 -36.76 6.57
N ARG A 309 -0.94 -35.57 7.00
CA ARG A 309 -1.95 -35.39 8.04
C ARG A 309 -3.32 -35.01 7.46
N GLY A 310 -3.46 -34.98 6.13
CA GLY A 310 -4.70 -34.59 5.47
C GLY A 310 -5.04 -33.10 5.59
N ILE A 311 -4.04 -32.24 5.85
CA ILE A 311 -4.23 -30.79 6.00
C ILE A 311 -4.03 -30.12 4.64
N LEU A 312 -5.08 -29.47 4.14
CA LEU A 312 -5.06 -28.73 2.88
C LEU A 312 -4.50 -27.32 3.10
N VAL A 313 -3.48 -26.93 2.31
CA VAL A 313 -2.82 -25.62 2.37
C VAL A 313 -3.16 -24.83 1.11
N SER A 314 -3.52 -23.55 1.27
CA SER A 314 -3.76 -22.60 0.17
C SER A 314 -2.86 -21.37 0.32
N HIS A 315 -2.46 -20.78 -0.79
CA HIS A 315 -1.71 -19.53 -0.87
C HIS A 315 -2.25 -18.68 -2.02
N THR A 316 -1.75 -17.44 -2.16
CA THR A 316 -2.12 -16.49 -3.20
C THR A 316 -1.05 -16.43 -4.30
N PRO A 317 -0.98 -17.41 -5.22
CA PRO A 317 -0.03 -17.36 -6.33
C PRO A 317 -0.41 -16.24 -7.32
N LYS A 318 0.54 -15.90 -8.18
CA LYS A 318 0.37 -15.09 -9.41
C LYS A 318 0.26 -13.58 -9.28
N VAL A 319 0.03 -13.04 -8.10
CA VAL A 319 -0.03 -11.57 -7.91
C VAL A 319 1.32 -10.86 -8.11
N VAL A 320 2.43 -11.60 -8.15
CA VAL A 320 3.80 -11.06 -8.30
C VAL A 320 4.55 -11.56 -9.53
N GLU A 321 3.91 -12.36 -10.40
CA GLU A 321 4.59 -13.05 -11.52
C GLU A 321 5.19 -12.05 -12.52
N ASP A 322 4.39 -11.09 -12.99
CA ASP A 322 4.82 -10.13 -14.01
C ASP A 322 5.95 -9.22 -13.49
N ALA A 323 5.80 -8.68 -12.28
CA ALA A 323 6.82 -7.83 -11.66
C ALA A 323 8.15 -8.56 -11.43
N THR A 324 8.08 -9.86 -11.11
CA THR A 324 9.26 -10.71 -10.91
C THR A 324 9.95 -10.99 -12.25
N ALA A 325 9.19 -11.24 -13.32
CA ALA A 325 9.71 -11.47 -14.67
C ALA A 325 10.43 -10.24 -15.24
N ASP A 326 9.84 -9.05 -15.08
CA ASP A 326 10.42 -7.79 -15.54
C ASP A 326 11.74 -7.48 -14.82
N THR A 327 11.77 -7.67 -13.50
CA THR A 327 12.98 -7.50 -12.69
C THR A 327 14.07 -8.48 -13.10
N ALA A 328 13.71 -9.73 -13.39
CA ALA A 328 14.66 -10.72 -13.89
C ALA A 328 15.26 -10.29 -15.23
N MET A 329 14.46 -9.78 -16.17
CA MET A 329 14.99 -9.30 -17.46
C MET A 329 15.87 -8.08 -17.32
N LEU A 330 15.51 -7.14 -16.45
CA LEU A 330 16.36 -6.00 -16.14
C LEU A 330 17.73 -6.46 -15.64
N LEU A 331 17.77 -7.41 -14.69
CA LEU A 331 19.03 -7.92 -14.13
C LEU A 331 19.88 -8.64 -15.17
N ILE A 332 19.27 -9.45 -16.05
CA ILE A 332 19.98 -10.12 -17.15
C ILE A 332 20.59 -9.09 -18.10
N LEU A 333 19.81 -8.10 -18.54
CA LEU A 333 20.29 -7.04 -19.44
C LEU A 333 21.37 -6.18 -18.77
N ALA A 334 21.19 -5.85 -17.49
CA ALA A 334 22.15 -5.05 -16.73
C ALA A 334 23.49 -5.78 -16.58
N ALA A 335 23.45 -7.09 -16.32
CA ALA A 335 24.63 -7.94 -16.24
C ALA A 335 25.33 -8.06 -17.60
N LEU A 336 24.59 -8.35 -18.68
CA LEU A 336 25.14 -8.56 -20.02
C LEU A 336 25.68 -7.29 -20.69
N ARG A 337 25.18 -6.12 -20.30
CA ARG A 337 25.53 -4.84 -20.96
C ARG A 337 26.46 -3.98 -20.11
N GLY A 338 26.90 -4.48 -18.96
CA GLY A 338 27.83 -3.78 -18.08
C GLY A 338 27.19 -2.51 -17.51
N PHE A 339 25.87 -2.55 -17.29
CA PHE A 339 25.07 -1.39 -16.93
C PHE A 339 25.56 -0.73 -15.65
N ASN A 340 25.95 -1.53 -14.65
CA ASN A 340 26.51 -1.03 -13.39
C ASN A 340 27.83 -0.28 -13.61
N ASN A 341 28.73 -0.81 -14.46
CA ASN A 341 30.01 -0.18 -14.77
C ASN A 341 29.81 1.17 -15.48
N GLY A 342 28.84 1.23 -16.41
CA GLY A 342 28.44 2.47 -17.08
C GLY A 342 27.89 3.51 -16.11
N ILE A 343 26.96 3.11 -15.23
CA ILE A 343 26.40 4.00 -14.19
C ILE A 343 27.49 4.54 -13.26
N LEU A 344 28.41 3.70 -12.79
CA LEU A 344 29.49 4.11 -11.90
C LEU A 344 30.45 5.10 -12.59
N ALA A 345 30.81 4.86 -13.85
CA ALA A 345 31.67 5.77 -14.62
C ALA A 345 31.04 7.16 -14.79
N ILE A 346 29.73 7.23 -15.06
CA ILE A 346 28.98 8.49 -15.14
C ILE A 346 28.97 9.19 -13.79
N ARG A 347 28.61 8.47 -12.70
CA ARG A 347 28.55 9.04 -11.35
C ARG A 347 29.90 9.56 -10.86
N ASN A 348 30.99 8.91 -11.24
CA ASN A 348 32.34 9.30 -10.87
C ASN A 348 32.94 10.38 -11.79
N GLY A 349 32.20 10.87 -12.79
CA GLY A 349 32.71 11.86 -13.75
C GLY A 349 33.83 11.34 -14.65
N THR A 350 33.98 10.02 -14.77
CA THR A 350 35.04 9.35 -15.55
C THR A 350 34.53 8.82 -16.90
N TRP A 351 33.29 9.17 -17.25
CA TRP A 351 32.69 8.79 -18.53
C TRP A 351 33.56 9.23 -19.71
N LYS A 352 33.91 8.28 -20.59
CA LYS A 352 34.86 8.43 -21.73
C LYS A 352 36.34 8.64 -21.38
N VAL A 353 36.70 8.68 -20.10
CA VAL A 353 38.10 8.78 -19.65
C VAL A 353 38.73 7.38 -19.50
N HIS A 354 37.93 6.39 -19.14
CA HIS A 354 38.33 4.98 -19.02
C HIS A 354 37.29 4.09 -19.70
N VAL A 355 37.72 3.03 -20.40
CA VAL A 355 36.80 2.01 -20.92
C VAL A 355 36.38 1.15 -19.73
N PRO A 356 35.10 1.15 -19.31
CA PRO A 356 34.68 0.34 -18.17
C PRO A 356 34.95 -1.14 -18.46
N PRO A 357 35.33 -1.95 -17.47
CA PRO A 357 35.55 -3.38 -17.66
C PRO A 357 34.30 -4.03 -18.27
N GLY A 358 34.54 -5.06 -19.08
CA GLY A 358 33.48 -5.79 -19.77
C GLY A 358 32.43 -6.36 -18.78
N PRO A 359 31.20 -6.57 -19.25
CA PRO A 359 30.19 -7.26 -18.45
C PRO A 359 30.69 -8.67 -18.11
N LEU A 360 30.85 -8.97 -16.81
CA LEU A 360 31.25 -10.27 -16.26
C LEU A 360 32.74 -10.64 -16.41
N ASN A 361 33.64 -9.78 -15.90
CA ASN A 361 35.04 -10.14 -15.67
C ASN A 361 35.29 -10.61 -14.23
#